data_AF-A0AAU2DRX8-F1
#
_entry.id   AF-A0AAU2DRX8-F1
#
_cell.length_a   1.000
_cell.length_b   1.000
_cell.length_c   1.000
_cell.angle_alpha   90.00
_cell.angle_beta   90.00
_cell.angle_gamma   90.00
#
_symmetry.space_group_name_H-M   'P 1'
#
loop_
_entity.id
_entity.type
_entity.pdbx_description
1 polymer ?
#
loop_
_entity_poly.entity_id
_entity_poly.type
_entity_poly.pdbx_seq_one_letter_code
_entity_poly.pdbx_strand_id
1 'polypeptide(L)'
;MRELRHEVGARGQRVEAAMKLDIRISLQQPTTGAYHDDRYRLDDLDERDAAAIRAGKAVLLEIAVRRKMQNRPAEPLDVLHNFVGKRDLTGVYAHPEHIHHPYARQLGADMWSHQFGLRPGMTVRHAGRIHIIEHLEDVDREHAEQGWLTGYAMCRRTDPTPSQTIRNPQRLPLHELTPITAKG
;
A
#
# COMPACT_ATOMS: atom_id res chain seq x y z
N MET A 1 -57.85 -16.71 -8.08
CA MET A 1 -57.13 -15.66 -8.83
C MET A 1 -56.03 -15.11 -7.94
N ARG A 2 -54.81 -14.98 -8.48
CA ARG A 2 -53.58 -14.57 -7.79
C ARG A 2 -53.57 -13.06 -7.53
N GLU A 3 -53.25 -12.65 -6.31
CA GLU A 3 -52.72 -11.31 -6.04
C GLU A 3 -51.19 -11.42 -5.93
N LEU A 4 -50.50 -10.98 -6.98
CA LEU A 4 -49.06 -10.75 -7.03
C LEU A 4 -48.80 -9.38 -6.41
N ARG A 5 -48.36 -9.34 -5.15
CA ARG A 5 -47.75 -8.12 -4.59
C ARG A 5 -46.30 -8.04 -5.07
N HIS A 6 -46.04 -7.00 -5.85
CA HIS A 6 -44.71 -6.50 -6.18
C HIS A 6 -44.01 -6.03 -4.90
N GLU A 7 -43.07 -6.81 -4.38
CA GLU A 7 -42.04 -6.30 -3.47
C GLU A 7 -40.83 -5.85 -4.30
N VAL A 8 -40.68 -4.53 -4.33
CA VAL A 8 -39.60 -3.80 -4.98
C VAL A 8 -38.32 -3.97 -4.18
N GLY A 9 -37.39 -4.75 -4.72
CA GLY A 9 -36.00 -4.32 -4.91
C GLY A 9 -35.19 -3.86 -3.69
N ALA A 10 -35.04 -4.68 -2.65
CA ALA A 10 -33.89 -4.58 -1.75
C ALA A 10 -32.67 -5.32 -2.35
N ARG A 11 -32.19 -4.90 -3.52
CA ARG A 11 -30.84 -5.29 -3.96
C ARG A 11 -29.86 -4.44 -3.17
N GLY A 12 -29.49 -4.96 -2.00
CA GLY A 12 -28.40 -4.45 -1.20
C GLY A 12 -27.19 -4.19 -2.10
N GLN A 13 -26.80 -2.92 -2.19
CA GLN A 13 -25.42 -2.59 -2.52
C GLN A 13 -24.58 -3.38 -1.53
N ARG A 14 -23.95 -4.47 -2.01
CA ARG A 14 -22.75 -4.98 -1.35
C ARG A 14 -21.82 -3.78 -1.33
N VAL A 15 -21.68 -3.17 -0.16
CA VAL A 15 -20.57 -2.27 0.12
C VAL A 15 -19.36 -3.14 -0.16
N GLU A 16 -18.72 -2.96 -1.32
CA GLU A 16 -17.37 -3.46 -1.52
C GLU A 16 -16.58 -2.90 -0.35
N ALA A 17 -16.25 -3.74 0.61
CA ALA A 17 -15.46 -3.33 1.74
C ALA A 17 -14.18 -2.76 1.14
N ALA A 18 -13.92 -1.47 1.38
CA ALA A 18 -12.71 -0.80 0.94
C ALA A 18 -11.52 -1.71 1.25
N MET A 19 -10.66 -1.97 0.27
CA MET A 19 -9.53 -2.85 0.44
C MET A 19 -8.67 -2.34 1.59
N LYS A 20 -8.57 -3.13 2.67
CA LYS A 20 -7.74 -2.80 3.83
C LYS A 20 -6.40 -3.47 3.67
N LEU A 21 -5.36 -2.67 3.55
CA LEU A 21 -3.98 -3.14 3.46
C LEU A 21 -3.23 -2.86 4.76
N ASP A 22 -2.24 -3.69 5.07
CA ASP A 22 -1.19 -3.36 6.04
C ASP A 22 0.19 -3.76 5.51
N ILE A 23 1.23 -3.30 6.20
CA ILE A 23 2.62 -3.66 5.93
C ILE A 23 3.12 -4.48 7.11
N ARG A 24 3.72 -5.63 6.84
CA ARG A 24 4.39 -6.46 7.83
C ARG A 24 5.89 -6.44 7.55
N ILE A 25 6.67 -6.14 8.56
CA ILE A 25 8.12 -6.37 8.55
C ILE A 25 8.38 -7.57 9.48
N SER A 26 8.95 -8.65 8.94
CA SER A 26 9.30 -9.85 9.71
C SER A 26 10.75 -10.27 9.47
N LEU A 27 11.27 -11.11 10.37
CA LEU A 27 12.49 -11.86 10.09
C LEU A 27 12.27 -12.72 8.85
N GLN A 28 13.16 -12.57 7.87
CA GLN A 28 13.18 -13.43 6.70
C GLN A 28 13.51 -14.85 7.14
N GLN A 29 12.68 -15.81 6.73
CA GLN A 29 12.99 -17.21 6.94
C GLN A 29 14.14 -17.62 6.01
N PRO A 30 15.09 -18.47 6.46
CA PRO A 30 16.15 -18.98 5.61
C PRO A 30 15.60 -19.58 4.31
N THR A 31 16.29 -19.35 3.19
CA THR A 31 15.96 -20.05 1.94
C THR A 31 16.14 -21.56 2.12
N THR A 32 15.23 -22.34 1.55
CA THR A 32 15.37 -23.81 1.48
C THR A 32 16.07 -24.25 0.19
N GLY A 33 16.55 -23.32 -0.64
CA GLY A 33 17.30 -23.62 -1.88
C GLY A 33 16.45 -23.98 -3.09
N ALA A 34 15.16 -23.63 -3.12
CA ALA A 34 14.33 -23.80 -4.31
C ALA A 34 14.64 -22.71 -5.36
N TYR A 35 14.63 -23.08 -6.65
CA TYR A 35 15.09 -22.26 -7.79
C TYR A 35 14.27 -20.98 -8.08
N HIS A 36 13.20 -20.72 -7.33
CA HIS A 36 12.31 -19.55 -7.47
C HIS A 36 12.22 -18.72 -6.18
N ASP A 37 13.24 -18.83 -5.34
CA ASP A 37 13.31 -18.15 -4.08
C ASP A 37 14.25 -16.94 -4.20
N ASP A 38 13.67 -15.73 -4.32
CA ASP A 38 14.45 -14.49 -4.42
C ASP A 38 15.23 -14.16 -3.12
N ARG A 39 15.12 -15.00 -2.08
CA ARG A 39 15.85 -14.87 -0.82
C ARG A 39 17.34 -15.21 -0.98
N TYR A 40 18.19 -14.25 -0.67
CA TYR A 40 19.64 -14.39 -0.65
C TYR A 40 20.09 -15.27 0.50
N ARG A 41 21.13 -16.06 0.24
CA ARG A 41 21.96 -16.64 1.30
C ARG A 41 22.83 -15.54 1.89
N LEU A 42 23.36 -15.78 3.08
CA LEU A 42 24.30 -14.85 3.71
C LEU A 42 25.52 -14.57 2.84
N ASP A 43 25.97 -15.57 2.06
CA ASP A 43 27.13 -15.47 1.18
C ASP A 43 26.83 -14.76 -0.16
N ASP A 44 25.54 -14.53 -0.47
CA ASP A 44 25.11 -13.78 -1.66
C ASP A 44 24.97 -12.28 -1.39
N LEU A 45 25.06 -11.87 -0.11
CA LEU A 45 25.05 -10.46 0.29
C LEU A 45 26.43 -9.84 0.06
N ASP A 46 26.48 -8.51 -0.02
CA ASP A 46 27.76 -7.83 0.02
C ASP A 46 28.49 -8.09 1.35
N GLU A 47 29.82 -8.04 1.32
CA GLU A 47 30.64 -8.41 2.49
C GLU A 47 30.37 -7.51 3.70
N ARG A 48 29.96 -6.25 3.49
CA ARG A 48 29.67 -5.32 4.58
C ARG A 48 28.40 -5.75 5.33
N ASP A 49 27.34 -6.07 4.60
CA ASP A 49 26.07 -6.51 5.16
C ASP A 49 26.20 -7.91 5.77
N ALA A 50 26.90 -8.82 5.09
CA ALA A 50 27.21 -10.15 5.61
C ALA A 50 27.98 -10.06 6.93
N ALA A 51 29.02 -9.21 7.01
CA ALA A 51 29.78 -8.98 8.24
C ALA A 51 28.92 -8.37 9.36
N ALA A 52 28.02 -7.43 9.04
CA ALA A 52 27.11 -6.84 10.02
C ALA A 52 26.15 -7.88 10.62
N ILE A 53 25.65 -8.80 9.78
CA ILE A 53 24.79 -9.91 10.23
C ILE A 53 25.59 -10.91 11.08
N ARG A 54 26.78 -11.33 10.63
CA ARG A 54 27.67 -12.23 11.41
C ARG A 54 28.02 -11.64 12.78
N ALA A 55 28.18 -10.31 12.86
CA ALA A 55 28.45 -9.59 14.10
C ALA A 55 27.19 -9.34 14.97
N GLY A 56 26.01 -9.80 14.56
CA GLY A 56 24.74 -9.60 15.28
C GLY A 56 24.24 -8.15 15.28
N LYS A 57 24.77 -7.29 14.40
CA LYS A 57 24.39 -5.87 14.29
C LYS A 57 23.20 -5.64 13.36
N ALA A 58 22.92 -6.60 12.47
CA ALA A 58 21.84 -6.58 11.51
C ALA A 58 21.22 -7.97 11.34
N VAL A 59 20.05 -8.04 10.71
CA VAL A 59 19.33 -9.27 10.35
C VAL A 59 18.71 -9.10 8.97
N LEU A 60 18.44 -10.21 8.29
CA LEU A 60 17.59 -10.22 7.10
C LEU A 60 16.12 -10.15 7.49
N LEU A 61 15.43 -9.18 6.90
CA LEU A 61 14.01 -8.96 7.04
C LEU A 61 13.33 -9.10 5.68
N GLU A 62 12.04 -9.40 5.74
CA GLU A 62 11.11 -9.29 4.63
C GLU A 62 10.12 -8.16 4.92
N ILE A 63 9.72 -7.44 3.88
CA ILE A 63 8.66 -6.42 3.93
C ILE A 63 7.51 -6.94 3.06
N ALA A 64 6.36 -7.21 3.67
CA ALA A 64 5.19 -7.74 2.98
C ALA A 64 4.01 -6.77 3.05
N VAL A 65 3.39 -6.48 1.93
CA VAL A 65 2.07 -5.83 1.89
C VAL A 65 1.00 -6.90 1.93
N ARG A 66 0.03 -6.77 2.84
CA ARG A 66 -0.99 -7.79 3.04
C ARG A 66 -2.39 -7.23 2.92
N ARG A 67 -3.27 -8.01 2.32
CA ARG A 67 -4.70 -7.76 2.30
C ARG A 67 -5.34 -8.29 3.57
N LYS A 68 -6.02 -7.41 4.31
CA LYS A 68 -6.89 -7.79 5.43
C LYS A 68 -8.27 -8.13 4.91
N MET A 69 -8.69 -9.36 5.14
CA MET A 69 -10.07 -9.78 4.95
C MET A 69 -10.71 -10.05 6.31
N GLN A 70 -11.99 -9.71 6.45
CA GLN A 70 -12.73 -10.02 7.66
C GLN A 70 -12.78 -11.53 7.86
N ASN A 71 -12.45 -12.00 9.06
CA ASN A 71 -12.47 -13.42 9.46
C ASN A 71 -11.53 -14.35 8.65
N ARG A 72 -10.47 -13.82 8.04
CA ARG A 72 -9.42 -14.64 7.39
C ARG A 72 -8.03 -14.14 7.76
N PRO A 73 -7.01 -15.02 7.75
CA PRO A 73 -5.62 -14.59 7.83
C PRO A 73 -5.32 -13.54 6.77
N ALA A 74 -4.48 -12.56 7.11
CA ALA A 74 -4.02 -11.57 6.14
C ALA A 74 -3.20 -12.26 5.05
N GLU A 75 -3.56 -12.01 3.80
CA GLU A 75 -2.95 -12.61 2.62
C GLU A 75 -1.84 -11.70 2.09
N PRO A 76 -0.60 -12.18 1.90
CA PRO A 76 0.44 -11.38 1.27
C PRO A 76 0.09 -11.12 -0.20
N LEU A 77 0.11 -9.85 -0.60
CA LEU A 77 -0.07 -9.44 -2.00
C LEU A 77 1.27 -9.23 -2.69
N ASP A 78 2.25 -8.77 -1.93
CA ASP A 78 3.58 -8.43 -2.41
C ASP A 78 4.59 -8.59 -1.28
N VAL A 79 5.79 -9.06 -1.60
CA VAL A 79 6.84 -9.36 -0.61
C VAL A 79 8.21 -8.97 -1.18
N LEU A 80 8.88 -8.08 -0.48
CA LEU A 80 10.28 -7.75 -0.70
C LEU A 80 11.13 -8.57 0.26
N HIS A 81 12.07 -9.33 -0.29
CA HIS A 81 13.07 -10.08 0.44
C HIS A 81 14.37 -9.30 0.57
N ASN A 82 15.25 -9.81 1.43
CA ASN A 82 16.65 -9.39 1.58
C ASN A 82 16.83 -7.97 2.12
N PHE A 83 15.86 -7.45 2.86
CA PHE A 83 16.02 -6.16 3.52
C PHE A 83 16.95 -6.32 4.72
N VAL A 84 18.17 -5.77 4.63
CA VAL A 84 19.12 -5.77 5.74
C VAL A 84 18.76 -4.65 6.71
N GLY A 85 18.40 -5.01 7.93
CA GLY A 85 17.92 -4.05 8.93
C GLY A 85 18.15 -4.50 10.37
N LYS A 86 17.63 -3.73 11.31
CA LYS A 86 17.65 -4.08 12.73
C LYS A 86 16.42 -4.89 13.11
N ARG A 87 16.57 -5.80 14.08
CA ARG A 87 15.49 -6.69 14.54
C ARG A 87 14.32 -5.94 15.18
N ASP A 88 14.55 -4.76 15.74
CA ASP A 88 13.52 -3.90 16.34
C ASP A 88 12.55 -3.29 15.30
N LEU A 89 12.86 -3.40 14.00
CA LEU A 89 11.97 -2.97 12.92
C LEU A 89 10.82 -3.94 12.66
N THR A 90 10.82 -5.14 13.25
CA THR A 90 9.74 -6.10 13.01
C THR A 90 8.42 -5.59 13.58
N GLY A 91 7.35 -5.70 12.82
CA GLY A 91 6.04 -5.18 13.22
C GLY A 91 4.98 -5.28 12.14
N VAL A 92 3.79 -4.80 12.48
CA VAL A 92 2.66 -4.65 11.55
C VAL A 92 2.20 -3.20 11.59
N TYR A 93 2.17 -2.56 10.44
CA TYR A 93 1.92 -1.14 10.28
C TYR A 93 0.67 -0.94 9.41
N ALA A 94 -0.31 -0.22 9.94
CA ALA A 94 -1.53 0.10 9.18
C ALA A 94 -1.28 1.11 8.05
N HIS A 95 -0.21 1.90 8.13
CA HIS A 95 0.15 2.94 7.17
C HIS A 95 1.67 3.07 7.09
N PRO A 96 2.26 3.39 5.92
CA PRO A 96 3.71 3.56 5.79
C PRO A 96 4.30 4.61 6.73
N GLU A 97 3.58 5.69 7.04
CA GLU A 97 4.02 6.74 7.96
C GLU A 97 4.33 6.24 9.38
N HIS A 98 3.78 5.09 9.77
CA HIS A 98 4.04 4.49 11.08
C HIS A 98 5.38 3.71 11.12
N ILE A 99 6.07 3.56 9.99
CA ILE A 99 7.39 2.93 9.91
C ILE A 99 8.45 4.01 10.14
N HIS A 100 9.09 4.00 11.31
CA HIS A 100 10.07 5.04 11.64
C HIS A 100 11.34 5.00 10.78
N HIS A 101 11.78 3.79 10.38
CA HIS A 101 12.97 3.63 9.55
C HIS A 101 12.75 4.21 8.14
N PRO A 102 13.50 5.24 7.71
CA PRO A 102 13.22 5.97 6.47
C PRO A 102 13.20 5.08 5.23
N TYR A 103 14.21 4.22 5.04
CA TYR A 103 14.30 3.38 3.85
C TYR A 103 13.23 2.27 3.82
N ALA A 104 13.03 1.53 4.91
CA ALA A 104 11.92 0.57 5.03
C ALA A 104 10.54 1.21 4.80
N ARG A 105 10.35 2.47 5.25
CA ARG A 105 9.13 3.23 4.99
C ARG A 105 8.94 3.54 3.51
N GLN A 106 10.00 3.93 2.79
CA GLN A 106 9.93 4.17 1.35
C GLN A 106 9.57 2.90 0.58
N LEU A 107 10.27 1.79 0.84
CA LEU A 107 9.99 0.49 0.22
C LEU A 107 8.57 0.02 0.54
N GLY A 108 8.17 0.10 1.80
CA GLY A 108 6.83 -0.26 2.25
C GLY A 108 5.75 0.63 1.63
N ALA A 109 5.98 1.94 1.53
CA ALA A 109 5.03 2.89 0.93
C ALA A 109 4.82 2.62 -0.55
N ASP A 110 5.88 2.31 -1.28
CA ASP A 110 5.84 2.06 -2.71
C ASP A 110 5.05 0.79 -3.04
N MET A 111 5.45 -0.34 -2.45
CA MET A 111 4.73 -1.61 -2.57
C MET A 111 3.26 -1.43 -2.17
N TRP A 112 2.99 -0.74 -1.05
CA TRP A 112 1.64 -0.57 -0.51
C TRP A 112 0.77 0.32 -1.42
N SER A 113 1.34 1.38 -1.99
CA SER A 113 0.65 2.29 -2.90
C SER A 113 0.26 1.59 -4.20
N HIS A 114 1.16 0.76 -4.75
CA HIS A 114 0.92 0.01 -5.97
C HIS A 114 -0.31 -0.90 -5.89
N GLN A 115 -0.59 -1.48 -4.71
CA GLN A 115 -1.72 -2.39 -4.53
C GLN A 115 -3.09 -1.71 -4.67
N PHE A 116 -3.19 -0.39 -4.47
CA PHE A 116 -4.48 0.31 -4.65
C PHE A 116 -4.90 0.45 -6.12
N GLY A 117 -3.98 0.25 -7.07
CA GLY A 117 -4.29 0.36 -8.51
C GLY A 117 -4.77 1.75 -8.95
N LEU A 118 -4.57 2.78 -8.12
CA LEU A 118 -4.92 4.15 -8.40
C LEU A 118 -3.92 4.77 -9.38
N ARG A 119 -4.42 5.64 -10.27
CA ARG A 119 -3.62 6.26 -11.33
C ARG A 119 -4.05 7.71 -11.56
N PRO A 120 -3.14 8.56 -12.04
CA PRO A 120 -3.50 9.89 -12.55
C PRO A 120 -4.66 9.82 -13.54
N GLY A 121 -5.57 10.78 -13.47
CA GLY A 121 -6.79 10.85 -14.29
C GLY A 121 -7.98 10.06 -13.75
N MET A 122 -7.80 9.17 -12.78
CA MET A 122 -8.92 8.44 -12.18
C MET A 122 -9.81 9.35 -11.33
N THR A 123 -11.12 9.12 -11.43
CA THR A 123 -12.11 9.74 -10.55
C THR A 123 -12.26 8.91 -9.28
N VAL A 124 -12.15 9.56 -8.12
CA VAL A 124 -12.24 8.92 -6.80
C VAL A 124 -13.22 9.66 -5.89
N ARG A 125 -13.76 8.94 -4.90
CA ARG A 125 -14.54 9.50 -3.80
C ARG A 125 -13.71 9.54 -2.52
N HIS A 126 -13.77 10.68 -1.84
CA HIS A 126 -13.17 10.90 -0.52
C HIS A 126 -14.12 11.76 0.32
N ALA A 127 -14.43 11.35 1.55
CA ALA A 127 -15.35 12.05 2.45
C ALA A 127 -16.68 12.49 1.78
N GLY A 128 -17.24 11.65 0.90
CA GLY A 128 -18.48 11.94 0.15
C GLY A 128 -18.33 12.90 -1.04
N ARG A 129 -17.13 13.44 -1.29
CA ARG A 129 -16.83 14.35 -2.41
C ARG A 129 -16.11 13.63 -3.54
N ILE A 130 -16.27 14.14 -4.76
CA ILE A 130 -15.63 13.59 -5.97
C ILE A 130 -14.36 14.39 -6.28
N HIS A 131 -13.28 13.65 -6.56
CA HIS A 131 -11.99 14.19 -6.93
C HIS A 131 -11.45 13.49 -8.19
N ILE A 132 -10.54 14.16 -8.88
CA ILE A 132 -9.69 13.58 -9.93
C ILE A 132 -8.27 13.50 -9.37
N ILE A 133 -7.62 12.35 -9.50
CA ILE A 133 -6.20 12.20 -9.17
C ILE A 133 -5.39 12.96 -10.22
N GLU A 134 -4.62 13.95 -9.82
CA GLU A 134 -3.71 14.69 -10.72
C GLU A 134 -2.37 13.98 -10.84
N HIS A 135 -1.80 13.57 -9.71
CA HIS A 135 -0.63 12.70 -9.67
C HIS A 135 -0.60 11.91 -8.35
N LEU A 136 0.16 10.82 -8.35
CA LEU A 136 0.56 10.12 -7.12
C LEU A 136 1.83 10.80 -6.61
N GLU A 137 1.92 11.06 -5.31
CA GLU A 137 3.07 11.72 -4.73
C GLU A 137 4.22 10.72 -4.57
N ASP A 138 5.35 11.05 -5.18
CA ASP A 138 6.62 10.35 -5.03
C ASP A 138 7.68 11.23 -4.36
N VAL A 139 8.73 10.61 -3.83
CA VAL A 139 9.98 11.30 -3.47
C VAL A 139 10.92 11.28 -4.67
N ASP A 140 11.57 12.42 -4.92
CA ASP A 140 12.53 12.60 -6.00
C ASP A 140 13.65 11.54 -5.98
N ARG A 141 14.10 11.19 -7.17
CA ARG A 141 14.85 9.96 -7.49
C ARG A 141 16.30 10.00 -7.02
N GLU A 142 16.62 9.33 -5.91
CA GLU A 142 18.02 8.94 -5.61
C GLU A 142 18.38 7.56 -6.19
N HIS A 143 17.41 6.67 -6.45
CA HIS A 143 17.69 5.24 -6.70
C HIS A 143 16.86 4.54 -7.80
N ALA A 144 15.96 5.21 -8.51
CA ALA A 144 15.13 4.58 -9.55
C ALA A 144 14.72 5.55 -10.67
N GLU A 145 14.42 5.03 -11.86
CA GLU A 145 13.89 5.82 -13.00
C GLU A 145 12.46 6.31 -12.80
N GLN A 146 11.82 5.97 -11.69
CA GLN A 146 10.54 6.49 -11.20
C GLN A 146 10.74 6.72 -9.69
N GLY A 147 10.25 7.84 -9.13
CA GLY A 147 10.38 8.09 -7.68
C GLY A 147 9.63 7.03 -6.87
N TRP A 148 9.90 6.92 -5.57
CA TRP A 148 9.18 5.98 -4.70
C TRP A 148 7.86 6.60 -4.23
N LEU A 149 6.75 5.86 -4.34
CA LEU A 149 5.46 6.38 -3.90
C LEU A 149 5.39 6.56 -2.38
N THR A 150 4.75 7.64 -1.94
CA THR A 150 4.68 8.03 -0.53
C THR A 150 3.44 7.52 0.21
N GLY A 151 2.47 6.94 -0.50
CA GLY A 151 1.15 6.61 0.05
C GLY A 151 0.10 7.72 -0.08
N TYR A 152 0.40 8.78 -0.83
CA TYR A 152 -0.47 9.93 -1.04
C TYR A 152 -0.71 10.23 -2.53
N ALA A 153 -1.83 10.90 -2.80
CA ALA A 153 -2.14 11.45 -4.11
C ALA A 153 -2.49 12.94 -3.99
N MET A 154 -2.12 13.71 -5.02
CA MET A 154 -2.62 15.06 -5.20
C MET A 154 -3.92 14.98 -6.00
N CYS A 155 -5.00 15.43 -5.39
CA CYS A 155 -6.35 15.28 -5.89
C CYS A 155 -7.02 16.64 -6.07
N ARG A 156 -7.60 16.87 -7.26
CA ARG A 156 -8.39 18.05 -7.54
C ARG A 156 -9.87 17.76 -7.38
N ARG A 157 -10.57 18.59 -6.60
CA ARG A 157 -12.03 18.50 -6.48
C ARG A 157 -12.73 18.83 -7.79
N THR A 158 -13.82 18.11 -8.09
CA THR A 158 -14.60 18.32 -9.31
C THR A 158 -15.82 19.22 -9.10
N ASP A 159 -16.23 19.46 -7.85
CA ASP A 159 -17.37 20.30 -7.55
C ASP A 159 -17.00 21.79 -7.47
N PRO A 160 -17.79 22.70 -8.07
CA PRO A 160 -17.57 24.14 -7.95
C PRO A 160 -17.94 24.56 -6.53
N THR A 161 -16.97 24.52 -5.60
CA THR A 161 -17.22 24.96 -4.23
C THR A 161 -16.86 26.45 -4.12
N PRO A 162 -17.77 27.34 -3.65
CA PRO A 162 -17.54 28.80 -3.63
C PRO A 162 -16.53 29.27 -2.57
N SER A 163 -15.85 28.36 -1.88
CA SER A 163 -15.14 28.66 -0.63
C SER A 163 -13.63 28.74 -0.87
N GLN A 164 -13.11 29.98 -0.88
CA GLN A 164 -11.68 30.31 -1.02
C GLN A 164 -10.75 29.70 0.06
N THR A 165 -11.29 29.01 1.06
CA THR A 165 -10.51 28.45 2.18
C THR A 165 -10.00 27.02 1.95
N ILE A 166 -10.44 26.32 0.91
CA ILE A 166 -10.03 24.94 0.65
C ILE A 166 -8.90 24.93 -0.37
N ARG A 167 -7.69 24.54 0.06
CA ARG A 167 -6.56 24.33 -0.85
C ARG A 167 -6.96 23.29 -1.91
N ASN A 168 -6.70 23.62 -3.18
CA ASN A 168 -6.93 22.74 -4.33
C ASN A 168 -5.71 22.90 -5.25
N PRO A 169 -4.96 21.84 -5.58
CA PRO A 169 -5.20 20.43 -5.22
C PRO A 169 -4.99 20.12 -3.72
N GLN A 170 -5.57 19.00 -3.30
CA GLN A 170 -5.49 18.45 -1.94
C GLN A 170 -4.59 17.21 -1.93
N ARG A 171 -3.72 17.11 -0.92
CA ARG A 171 -2.96 15.88 -0.64
C ARG A 171 -3.84 14.92 0.16
N LEU A 172 -4.20 13.78 -0.42
CA LEU A 172 -5.10 12.79 0.18
C LEU A 172 -4.41 11.42 0.31
N PRO A 173 -4.62 10.70 1.42
CA PRO A 173 -4.03 9.37 1.62
C PRO A 173 -4.76 8.32 0.76
N LEU A 174 -3.99 7.44 0.09
CA LEU A 174 -4.56 6.50 -0.89
C LEU A 174 -5.61 5.55 -0.31
N HIS A 175 -5.45 5.13 0.95
CA HIS A 175 -6.36 4.19 1.61
C HIS A 175 -7.74 4.79 1.95
N GLU A 176 -7.91 6.11 1.81
CA GLU A 176 -9.20 6.78 1.98
C GLU A 176 -9.90 7.06 0.63
N LEU A 177 -9.24 6.75 -0.49
CA LEU A 177 -9.76 6.99 -1.83
C LEU A 177 -10.51 5.76 -2.34
N THR A 178 -11.76 5.97 -2.77
CA THR A 178 -12.56 4.91 -3.41
C THR A 178 -12.70 5.20 -4.90
N PRO A 179 -12.18 4.35 -5.81
CA PRO A 179 -12.40 4.50 -7.24
C PRO A 179 -13.88 4.59 -7.60
N ILE A 180 -14.25 5.55 -8.45
CA ILE A 180 -15.57 5.59 -9.07
C ILE A 180 -15.44 4.89 -10.43
N THR A 181 -15.78 3.61 -10.49
CA THR A 181 -15.91 2.92 -11.77
C THR A 181 -17.05 3.55 -12.56
N ALA A 182 -16.75 4.06 -13.77
CA ALA A 182 -17.80 4.37 -14.72
C ALA A 182 -18.55 3.05 -15.00
N LYS A 183 -19.84 3.00 -14.69
CA LYS A 183 -20.69 1.94 -15.23
C LYS A 183 -20.65 2.11 -16.74
N GLY A 184 -20.04 1.15 -17.44
CA GLY A 184 -20.22 0.98 -18.89
C GLY A 184 -21.68 0.74 -19.22
#